data_AF-A0A8D8BVV0-F1
#
_entry.id   AF-A0A8D8BVV0-F1
#
_cell.length_a   1.000
_cell.length_b   1.000
_cell.length_c   1.000
_cell.angle_alpha   90.00
_cell.angle_beta   90.00
_cell.angle_gamma   90.00
#
_symmetry.space_group_name_H-M   'P 1'
#
loop_
_entity.id
_entity.type
_entity.pdbx_description
1 polymer ?
#
loop_
_entity_poly.entity_id
_entity_poly.type
_entity_poly.pdbx_seq_one_letter_code
_entity_poly.pdbx_strand_id
1 'polypeptide(L)'
;MKMWHEARKQEKKIRGMLVDYRKRAERRQDFYERIKADPTQFLQVHGRKGKIHLDASVAAAAENPAIMMPWQGQKDNLIDRFDVRAHLDYIAPVVSKPDQPATAEDDVLDMEERSMNYERYRVLAQNEFLGG
;
A
#
# COMPACT_ATOMS: atom_id res chain seq x y z
N MET A 1 -8.58 -41.58 -47.76
CA MET A 1 -8.31 -40.13 -47.88
C MET A 1 -8.92 -39.26 -46.77
N LYS A 2 -10.15 -39.49 -46.30
CA LYS A 2 -10.81 -38.68 -45.23
C LYS A 2 -9.99 -38.52 -43.94
N MET A 3 -9.40 -39.62 -43.45
CA MET A 3 -8.68 -39.68 -42.17
C MET A 3 -7.39 -38.84 -42.12
N TRP A 4 -6.68 -38.72 -43.25
CA TRP A 4 -5.45 -37.94 -43.34
C TRP A 4 -5.71 -36.43 -43.28
N HIS A 5 -6.78 -35.96 -43.92
CA HIS A 5 -7.17 -34.56 -43.86
C HIS A 5 -7.65 -34.15 -42.47
N GLU A 6 -8.36 -35.03 -41.75
CA GLU A 6 -8.76 -34.81 -40.37
C GLU A 6 -7.56 -34.76 -39.42
N ALA A 7 -6.60 -35.67 -39.57
CA ALA A 7 -5.36 -35.66 -38.79
C ALA A 7 -4.58 -34.34 -38.98
N ARG A 8 -4.43 -33.87 -40.23
CA ARG A 8 -3.79 -32.57 -40.53
C ARG A 8 -4.53 -31.38 -39.94
N LYS A 9 -5.87 -31.42 -39.90
CA LYS A 9 -6.70 -30.37 -39.29
C LYS A 9 -6.50 -30.34 -37.77
N GLN A 10 -6.43 -31.50 -37.12
CA GLN A 10 -6.13 -31.61 -35.69
C GLN A 10 -4.71 -31.10 -35.38
N GLU A 11 -3.73 -31.49 -36.19
CA GLU A 11 -2.34 -31.05 -36.03
C GLU A 11 -2.22 -29.51 -36.10
N LYS A 12 -2.89 -28.88 -37.08
CA LYS A 12 -2.93 -27.42 -37.20
C LYS A 12 -3.57 -26.76 -35.97
N LYS A 13 -4.64 -27.36 -35.43
CA LYS A 13 -5.33 -26.87 -34.23
C LYS A 13 -4.43 -26.96 -32.98
N ILE A 14 -3.74 -28.09 -32.80
CA ILE A 14 -2.82 -28.32 -31.67
C ILE A 14 -1.65 -27.33 -31.74
N ARG A 15 -1.05 -27.12 -32.91
CA ARG A 15 0.03 -26.14 -33.09
C ARG A 15 -0.41 -24.71 -32.75
N GLY A 16 -1.63 -24.32 -33.15
CA GLY A 16 -2.22 -23.03 -32.77
C GLY A 16 -2.38 -22.89 -31.25
N MET A 17 -2.96 -23.90 -30.60
CA MET A 17 -3.11 -23.92 -29.14
C MET A 17 -1.77 -23.83 -28.42
N LEU A 18 -0.72 -24.50 -28.92
CA LEU A 18 0.61 -24.47 -28.31
C LEU A 18 1.25 -23.08 -28.37
N VAL A 19 1.12 -22.38 -29.50
CA VAL A 19 1.59 -21.00 -29.66
C VAL A 19 0.83 -20.06 -28.73
N ASP A 20 -0.48 -20.22 -28.63
CA ASP A 20 -1.31 -19.40 -27.75
C ASP A 20 -0.99 -19.64 -26.27
N TYR A 21 -0.74 -20.89 -25.87
CA TYR A 21 -0.28 -21.22 -24.52
C TYR A 21 1.07 -20.60 -24.22
N ARG A 22 2.02 -20.64 -25.17
CA ARG A 22 3.34 -20.02 -24.99
C ARG A 22 3.21 -18.50 -24.81
N LYS A 23 2.49 -17.82 -25.70
CA LYS A 23 2.25 -16.36 -25.58
C LYS A 23 1.50 -15.98 -24.29
N ARG A 24 0.58 -16.84 -23.83
CA ARG A 24 -0.12 -16.64 -22.56
C ARG A 24 0.80 -16.82 -21.36
N ALA A 25 1.70 -17.80 -21.41
CA ALA A 25 2.71 -18.02 -20.38
C ALA A 25 3.71 -16.84 -20.32
N GLU A 26 4.22 -16.40 -21.47
CA GLU A 26 5.11 -15.23 -21.60
C GLU A 26 4.45 -13.97 -20.99
N ARG A 27 3.21 -13.62 -21.37
CA ARG A 27 2.50 -12.47 -20.78
C ARG A 27 2.29 -12.58 -19.26
N ARG A 28 2.04 -13.80 -18.77
CA ARG A 28 1.85 -14.04 -17.34
C ARG A 28 3.18 -13.90 -16.58
N GLN A 29 4.27 -14.38 -17.17
CA GLN A 29 5.61 -14.18 -16.65
C GLN A 29 5.97 -12.68 -16.62
N ASP A 30 5.77 -11.95 -17.73
CA ASP A 30 6.02 -10.50 -17.81
C ASP A 30 5.21 -9.71 -16.75
N PHE A 31 3.95 -10.07 -16.54
CA PHE A 31 3.10 -9.46 -15.51
C PHE A 31 3.66 -9.70 -14.10
N TYR A 32 4.02 -10.94 -13.78
CA TYR A 32 4.59 -11.27 -12.49
C TYR A 32 5.98 -10.69 -12.31
N GLU A 33 6.82 -10.60 -13.34
CA GLU A 33 8.14 -9.96 -13.26
C GLU A 33 8.02 -8.45 -13.04
N ARG A 34 7.04 -7.79 -13.66
CA ARG A 34 6.73 -6.37 -13.41
C ARG A 34 6.22 -6.11 -11.98
N ILE A 35 5.49 -7.05 -11.40
CA ILE A 35 4.90 -6.94 -10.05
C ILE A 35 5.82 -7.53 -8.97
N LYS A 36 6.82 -8.34 -9.37
CA LYS A 36 7.91 -8.80 -8.50
C LYS A 36 8.84 -7.65 -8.11
N ALA A 37 8.82 -6.57 -8.89
CA ALA A 37 9.40 -5.30 -8.49
C ALA A 37 8.71 -4.79 -7.21
N ASP A 38 9.43 -4.05 -6.36
CA ASP A 38 8.95 -3.65 -5.04
C ASP A 38 7.53 -3.04 -5.15
N PRO A 39 6.52 -3.55 -4.40
CA PRO A 39 5.15 -3.06 -4.44
C PRO A 39 5.02 -1.55 -4.25
N THR A 40 5.98 -0.93 -3.57
CA THR A 40 6.04 0.53 -3.37
C THR A 40 6.36 1.31 -4.64
N GLN A 41 6.93 0.68 -5.68
CA GLN A 41 7.28 1.35 -6.94
C GLN A 41 6.07 1.91 -7.70
N PHE A 42 4.88 1.32 -7.51
CA PHE A 42 3.64 1.80 -8.12
C PHE A 42 2.80 2.65 -7.17
N LEU A 43 3.20 2.77 -5.90
CA LEU A 43 2.49 3.60 -4.95
C LEU A 43 2.75 5.07 -5.29
N GLN A 44 1.66 5.83 -5.43
CA GLN A 44 1.68 7.24 -5.73
C GLN A 44 0.97 8.00 -4.62
N VAL A 45 1.57 9.10 -4.19
CA VAL A 45 0.95 10.02 -3.23
C VAL A 45 0.48 11.24 -4.01
N HIS A 46 -0.81 11.53 -3.94
CA HIS A 46 -1.41 12.68 -4.61
C HIS A 46 -1.94 13.67 -3.57
N GLY A 47 -1.38 14.87 -3.53
CA GLY A 47 -1.88 15.95 -2.69
C GLY A 47 -3.11 16.63 -3.30
N ARG A 48 -4.15 16.87 -2.51
CA ARG A 48 -5.25 17.79 -2.87
C ARG A 48 -5.28 18.96 -1.89
N LYS A 49 -5.44 20.18 -2.41
CA LYS A 49 -5.63 21.37 -1.57
C LYS A 49 -6.91 21.18 -0.73
N GLY A 50 -6.76 21.10 0.58
CA GLY A 50 -7.87 21.09 1.52
C GLY A 50 -8.37 22.51 1.79
N LYS A 51 -9.69 22.69 1.87
CA LYS A 51 -10.27 23.95 2.32
C LYS A 51 -10.34 23.94 3.85
N ILE A 52 -9.59 24.85 4.48
CA ILE A 52 -9.65 25.05 5.93
C ILE A 52 -10.88 25.88 6.25
N HIS A 53 -11.79 25.34 7.05
CA HIS A 53 -12.97 26.05 7.55
C HIS A 53 -12.65 26.53 8.97
N LEU A 54 -12.58 27.85 9.18
CA LEU A 54 -12.31 28.49 10.48
C LEU A 54 -13.60 28.97 11.17
N ASP A 55 -14.75 28.39 10.81
CA ASP A 55 -16.04 28.78 11.37
C ASP A 55 -16.17 28.24 12.79
N ALA A 56 -16.45 29.12 13.75
CA ALA A 56 -16.59 28.78 15.17
C ALA A 56 -17.71 27.75 15.42
N SER A 57 -18.80 27.77 14.64
CA SER A 57 -19.87 26.79 14.75
C SER A 57 -19.44 25.40 14.29
N VAL A 58 -18.61 25.32 13.24
CA VAL A 58 -18.05 24.07 12.74
C VAL A 58 -17.03 23.50 13.73
N ALA A 59 -16.19 24.35 14.32
CA ALA A 59 -15.26 23.94 15.36
C ALA A 59 -16.00 23.42 16.61
N ALA A 60 -17.01 24.14 17.10
CA ALA A 60 -17.81 23.70 18.25
C ALA A 60 -18.58 22.39 17.97
N ALA A 61 -19.04 22.18 16.73
CA ALA A 61 -19.67 20.93 16.33
C ALA A 61 -18.68 19.76 16.31
N ALA A 62 -17.42 19.99 15.87
CA ALA A 62 -16.35 19.00 15.85
C ALA A 62 -15.91 18.56 17.26
N GLU A 63 -16.05 19.43 18.27
CA GLU A 63 -15.74 19.12 19.67
C GLU A 63 -16.91 18.46 20.44
N ASN A 64 -18.03 18.18 19.78
CA ASN A 64 -19.20 17.62 20.44
C ASN A 64 -18.89 16.21 21.01
N PRO A 65 -19.05 15.97 22.32
CA PRO A 65 -18.75 14.67 22.93
C PRO A 65 -19.53 13.49 22.31
N ALA A 66 -20.69 13.75 21.69
CA ALA A 66 -21.48 12.73 21.00
C ALA A 66 -20.81 12.19 19.72
N ILE A 67 -19.85 12.93 19.15
CA ILE A 67 -19.08 12.49 17.97
C ILE A 67 -17.64 12.09 18.32
N MET A 68 -17.22 12.23 19.57
CA MET A 68 -15.88 11.85 20.02
C MET A 68 -15.88 10.44 20.59
N MET A 69 -14.79 9.70 20.38
CA MET A 69 -14.58 8.38 20.95
C MET A 69 -13.14 8.17 21.43
N PRO A 70 -12.90 7.31 22.43
CA PRO A 70 -11.55 7.00 22.89
C PRO A 70 -10.71 6.34 21.80
N TRP A 71 -9.45 6.76 21.69
CA TRP A 71 -8.48 6.15 20.79
C TRP A 71 -8.13 4.73 21.22
N GLN A 72 -7.96 3.82 20.25
CA GLN A 72 -7.57 2.44 20.52
C GLN A 72 -6.15 2.41 21.10
N GLY A 73 -6.01 1.82 22.29
CA GLY A 73 -4.73 1.74 23.00
C GLY A 73 -4.38 2.94 23.89
N GLN A 74 -5.09 4.08 23.78
CA GLN A 74 -4.82 5.28 24.59
C GLN A 74 -6.14 6.03 24.88
N LYS A 75 -6.88 5.57 25.91
CA LYS A 75 -8.27 5.99 26.18
C LYS A 75 -8.42 7.43 26.66
N ASP A 76 -7.33 8.03 27.12
CA ASP A 76 -7.18 9.44 27.50
C ASP A 76 -7.13 10.38 26.29
N ASN A 77 -6.88 9.84 25.10
CA ASN A 77 -6.93 10.59 23.85
C ASN A 77 -8.26 10.33 23.13
N LEU A 78 -8.98 11.41 22.78
CA LEU A 78 -10.25 11.33 22.05
C LEU A 78 -10.03 11.66 20.57
N ILE A 79 -10.67 10.87 19.71
CA ILE A 79 -10.70 11.10 18.26
C ILE A 79 -12.14 11.25 17.77
N ASP A 80 -12.31 11.91 16.62
CA ASP A 80 -13.60 11.94 15.93
C ASP A 80 -13.99 10.51 15.51
N ARG A 81 -15.23 10.09 15.79
CA ARG A 81 -15.77 8.77 15.41
C ARG A 81 -15.84 8.56 13.90
N PHE A 82 -15.80 9.62 13.11
CA PHE A 82 -15.74 9.59 11.65
C PHE A 82 -14.30 9.66 11.13
N ASP A 83 -13.30 9.82 11.99
CA ASP A 83 -11.91 9.64 11.64
C ASP A 83 -11.70 8.20 11.15
N VAL A 84 -11.05 8.02 10.00
CA VAL A 84 -10.81 6.69 9.41
C VAL A 84 -10.06 5.78 10.39
N ARG A 85 -9.22 6.37 11.24
CA ARG A 85 -8.47 5.63 12.25
C ARG A 85 -9.38 4.93 13.28
N ALA A 86 -10.60 5.41 13.51
CA ALA A 86 -11.58 4.75 14.37
C ALA A 86 -12.00 3.35 13.86
N HIS A 87 -11.74 3.05 12.58
CA HIS A 87 -12.08 1.78 11.93
C HIS A 87 -10.93 0.76 11.96
N LEU A 88 -9.79 1.11 12.56
CA LEU A 88 -8.67 0.18 12.70
C LEU A 88 -8.94 -0.78 13.86
N ASP A 89 -8.95 -2.08 13.59
CA ASP A 89 -9.28 -3.12 14.58
C ASP A 89 -8.30 -3.16 15.75
N TYR A 90 -7.01 -3.22 15.44
CA TYR A 90 -5.94 -3.28 16.41
C TYR A 90 -4.70 -2.61 15.85
N ILE A 91 -4.19 -1.63 16.59
CA ILE A 91 -2.92 -1.00 16.31
C ILE A 91 -1.99 -1.46 17.42
N ALA A 92 -0.95 -2.19 17.05
CA ALA A 92 0.05 -2.60 18.01
C ALA A 92 0.63 -1.34 18.67
N PRO A 93 0.71 -1.28 20.01
CA PRO A 93 1.37 -0.18 20.66
C PRO A 93 2.81 -0.12 20.14
N VAL A 94 3.25 1.07 19.75
CA VAL A 94 4.66 1.28 19.41
C VAL A 94 5.44 0.94 20.68
N VAL A 95 6.32 -0.05 20.60
CA VAL A 95 7.23 -0.39 21.70
C VAL A 95 8.33 0.67 21.78
N SER A 96 7.94 1.93 21.94
CA SER A 96 8.83 2.94 22.49
C SER A 96 9.00 2.51 23.94
N LYS A 97 10.16 1.95 24.31
CA LYS A 97 10.50 1.65 25.69
C LYS A 97 10.52 2.99 26.45
N PRO A 98 9.47 3.40 27.18
CA PRO A 98 9.40 4.76 27.71
C PRO A 98 10.31 4.92 28.94
N ASP A 99 10.59 3.80 29.63
CA ASP A 99 11.30 3.74 30.90
C ASP A 99 12.72 3.14 30.79
N GLN A 100 13.19 2.81 29.58
CA GLN A 100 14.60 2.47 29.38
C GLN A 100 15.29 3.66 28.71
N PRO A 101 16.38 4.19 29.27
CA PRO A 101 17.20 5.14 28.53
C PRO A 101 17.60 4.46 27.22
N ALA A 102 17.35 5.13 26.09
CA ALA A 102 17.80 4.66 24.79
C ALA A 102 19.30 4.35 24.90
N THR A 103 19.66 3.08 24.75
CA THR A 103 21.04 2.67 24.71
C THR A 103 21.63 3.08 23.36
N ALA A 104 22.95 3.24 23.29
CA ALA A 104 23.61 3.58 22.03
C ALA A 104 23.31 2.55 20.91
N GLU A 105 23.05 1.30 21.26
CA GLU A 105 22.60 0.27 20.31
C GLU A 105 21.12 0.41 19.90
N ASP A 106 20.22 0.85 20.79
CA ASP A 106 18.83 1.17 20.43
C ASP A 106 18.78 2.39 19.46
N ASP A 107 19.62 3.40 19.67
CA ASP A 107 19.74 4.57 18.76
C ASP A 107 20.30 4.19 17.38
N VAL A 108 21.28 3.29 17.33
CA VAL A 108 21.84 2.79 16.06
C VAL A 108 20.83 1.93 15.30
N LEU A 109 20.09 1.05 15.98
CA LEU A 109 19.02 0.25 15.37
C LEU A 109 17.89 1.15 14.84
N ASP A 110 17.50 2.19 15.58
CA ASP A 110 16.53 3.20 15.13
C ASP A 110 17.06 3.98 13.92
N MET A 111 18.35 4.32 13.87
CA MET A 111 18.96 5.00 12.73
C MET A 111 19.04 4.12 11.47
N GLU A 112 19.38 2.84 11.63
CA GLU A 112 19.37 1.85 10.55
C GLU A 112 17.95 1.59 10.05
N GLU A 113 16.97 1.45 10.94
CA GLU A 113 15.57 1.28 10.58
C GLU A 113 15.01 2.50 9.84
N ARG A 114 15.35 3.70 10.29
CA ARG A 114 15.02 4.95 9.57
C ARG A 114 15.66 5.00 8.19
N SER A 115 16.92 4.60 8.06
CA SER A 115 17.63 4.55 6.77
C SER A 115 16.98 3.54 5.81
N MET A 116 16.64 2.35 6.30
CA MET A 116 15.92 1.34 5.53
C MET A 116 14.53 1.82 5.10
N ASN A 117 13.79 2.47 6.00
CA ASN A 117 12.48 3.05 5.68
C ASN A 117 12.61 4.19 4.66
N TYR A 118 13.65 5.02 4.76
CA TYR A 118 13.93 6.05 3.75
C TYR A 118 14.15 5.43 2.37
N GLU A 119 15.02 4.43 2.24
CA GLU A 119 15.25 3.75 0.95
C GLU A 119 14.00 3.04 0.43
N ARG A 120 13.19 2.46 1.32
CA ARG A 120 11.92 1.80 0.98
C ARG A 120 10.88 2.79 0.43
N TYR A 121 10.79 3.98 1.00
CA TYR A 121 9.73 4.94 0.66
C TYR A 121 10.20 6.14 -0.18
N ARG A 122 11.49 6.32 -0.46
CA ARG A 122 11.97 7.45 -1.30
C ARG A 122 11.38 7.45 -2.69
N VAL A 123 11.00 6.29 -3.22
CA VAL A 123 10.35 6.16 -4.54
C VAL A 123 9.01 6.87 -4.60
N LEU A 124 8.30 7.00 -3.46
CA LEU A 124 7.02 7.71 -3.39
C LEU A 124 7.15 9.18 -3.76
N ALA A 125 8.22 9.83 -3.30
CA ALA A 125 8.51 11.22 -3.65
C ALA A 125 9.03 11.37 -5.09
N GLN A 126 9.79 10.39 -5.60
CA GLN A 126 10.36 10.44 -6.94
C GLN A 126 9.31 10.20 -8.04
N ASN A 127 8.31 9.36 -7.77
CA ASN A 127 7.22 9.07 -8.69
C ASN A 127 6.37 10.30 -9.03
N GLU A 128 6.23 11.26 -8.11
CA GLU A 128 5.51 12.52 -8.35
C GLU A 128 6.26 13.43 -9.35
N PHE A 129 7.60 13.41 -9.35
CA PHE A 129 8.43 14.27 -10.19
C PHE A 129 8.50 13.82 -11.66
N LEU A 130 8.35 12.52 -11.93
CA LEU A 130 8.54 11.94 -13.27
C LEU A 130 7.24 11.79 -14.08
N GLY A 131 6.09 12.16 -13.53
CA GLY A 131 4.77 11.90 -14.13
C GLY A 131 3.73 13.02 -14.01
N GLY A 132 4.14 14.26 -13.73
CA GLY A 132 3.28 15.45 -13.78
C GLY A 132 3.20 16.06 -15.17
#